data_AF-A0A2N5KT27-F1
#
_entry.id   AF-A0A2N5KT27-F1
#
_cell.length_a   1.000
_cell.length_b   1.000
_cell.length_c   1.000
_cell.angle_alpha   90.00
_cell.angle_beta   90.00
_cell.angle_gamma   90.00
#
_symmetry.space_group_name_H-M   'P 1'
#
loop_
_entity.id
_entity.type
_entity.pdbx_description
1 polymer ?
#
loop_
_entity_poly.entity_id
_entity_poly.type
_entity_poly.pdbx_seq_one_letter_code
_entity_poly.pdbx_strand_id
1 'polypeptide(L)'
;MTNDAARYFVRDLDPNNDFERGLPCVVRHPDAGGRCERTATVKMYEILNFCPDHGAEARVGALMELYQDAGYFFDRFRNPHTPDLNNLVERELAAAIVRMNDEGPSDSDHYRALFRAYPNPPEGVREMIAQWERDERANRGPTPLDLLLDSLFTIYKLMRLSFEDGEDWLTELLEYQRQECAARAACASEDRGLRPVG
;
A
#
# COMPACT_ATOMS: atom_id res chain seq x y z
N MET A 1 -13.27 9.29 8.97
CA MET A 1 -13.51 7.87 9.29
C MET A 1 -12.49 7.51 10.35
N THR A 2 -12.89 7.05 11.54
CA THR A 2 -11.92 6.76 12.61
C THR A 2 -10.93 5.67 12.16
N ASN A 3 -9.80 5.59 12.85
CA ASN A 3 -8.77 4.54 12.77
C ASN A 3 -9.32 3.08 12.90
N ASP A 4 -10.65 2.90 12.96
CA ASP A 4 -11.37 1.63 13.05
C ASP A 4 -11.58 0.95 11.69
N ALA A 5 -11.65 1.68 10.56
CA ALA A 5 -11.70 1.05 9.24
C ALA A 5 -10.41 0.26 8.96
N ALA A 6 -9.28 0.77 9.43
CA ALA A 6 -8.00 0.05 9.41
C ALA A 6 -8.07 -1.24 10.22
N ARG A 7 -8.77 -1.26 11.36
CA ARG A 7 -8.88 -2.45 12.24
C ARG A 7 -9.60 -3.62 11.60
N TYR A 8 -10.48 -3.36 10.63
CA TYR A 8 -11.17 -4.40 9.89
C TYR A 8 -10.23 -5.19 8.98
N PHE A 9 -9.20 -4.53 8.44
CA PHE A 9 -8.27 -5.13 7.50
C PHE A 9 -6.89 -5.38 8.08
N VAL A 10 -6.50 -4.67 9.15
CA VAL A 10 -5.17 -4.76 9.76
C VAL A 10 -5.28 -4.62 11.28
N ARG A 11 -4.74 -5.59 12.02
CA ARG A 11 -4.70 -5.55 13.49
C ARG A 11 -3.35 -5.99 14.01
N ASP A 12 -2.99 -5.53 15.20
CA ASP A 12 -1.84 -6.05 15.92
C ASP A 12 -2.22 -7.41 16.54
N LEU A 13 -1.28 -8.36 16.53
CA LEU A 13 -1.46 -9.69 17.11
C LEU A 13 -1.29 -9.63 18.64
N ASP A 14 -2.31 -10.05 19.38
CA ASP A 14 -2.32 -10.12 20.84
C ASP A 14 -1.38 -11.24 21.32
N PRO A 15 -0.38 -10.93 22.18
CA PRO A 15 0.56 -11.93 22.67
C PRO A 15 -0.06 -13.08 23.45
N ASN A 16 -1.26 -12.89 23.98
CA ASN A 16 -1.90 -13.85 24.86
C ASN A 16 -3.00 -14.66 24.16
N ASN A 17 -3.46 -14.22 22.99
CA ASN A 17 -4.67 -14.76 22.35
C ASN A 17 -4.49 -15.18 20.89
N ASP A 18 -3.47 -14.68 20.17
CA ASP A 18 -3.25 -15.05 18.77
C ASP A 18 -2.11 -16.08 18.64
N PHE A 19 -2.44 -17.31 18.22
CA PHE A 19 -1.46 -18.38 17.98
C PHE A 19 -0.56 -18.10 16.78
N GLU A 20 -1.00 -17.21 15.89
CA GLU A 20 -0.25 -16.75 14.73
C GLU A 20 0.92 -15.83 15.12
N ARG A 21 0.88 -15.24 16.32
CA ARG A 21 2.01 -14.47 16.84
C ARG A 21 3.17 -15.40 17.13
N GLY A 22 4.31 -15.16 16.47
CA GLY A 22 5.43 -16.11 16.47
C GLY A 22 5.69 -16.74 15.11
N LEU A 23 4.69 -16.74 14.21
CA LEU A 23 4.88 -17.17 12.83
C LEU A 23 5.85 -16.24 12.10
N PRO A 24 6.58 -16.75 11.08
CA PRO A 24 7.42 -15.90 10.25
C PRO A 24 6.56 -14.90 9.47
N CYS A 25 7.11 -13.72 9.22
CA CYS A 25 6.55 -12.77 8.28
C CYS A 25 6.29 -13.44 6.90
N VAL A 26 5.17 -13.10 6.27
CA VAL A 26 4.75 -13.66 4.97
C VAL A 26 5.71 -13.29 3.81
N VAL A 27 6.40 -12.16 3.94
CA VAL A 27 7.34 -11.64 2.94
C VAL A 27 8.48 -12.63 2.68
N ARG A 28 8.61 -13.03 1.42
CA ARG A 28 9.55 -14.04 0.94
C ARG A 28 10.06 -13.85 -0.49
N HIS A 29 9.74 -12.74 -1.16
CA HIS A 29 10.18 -12.51 -2.54
C HIS A 29 11.71 -12.42 -2.64
N PRO A 30 12.33 -12.99 -3.68
CA PRO A 30 13.74 -12.73 -3.98
C PRO A 30 14.07 -11.22 -4.07
N ASP A 31 13.28 -10.44 -4.82
CA ASP A 31 13.43 -8.99 -4.94
C ASP A 31 13.24 -8.22 -3.62
N ALA A 32 12.57 -8.81 -2.63
CA ALA A 32 12.44 -8.24 -1.28
C ALA A 32 13.62 -8.62 -0.36
N GLY A 33 14.64 -9.30 -0.89
CA GLY A 33 15.77 -9.83 -0.10
C GLY A 33 15.56 -11.26 0.39
N GLY A 34 14.55 -11.97 -0.12
CA GLY A 34 14.23 -13.34 0.25
C GLY A 34 13.29 -13.44 1.45
N ARG A 35 13.39 -14.54 2.19
CA ARG A 35 12.51 -14.83 3.34
C ARG A 35 12.81 -13.91 4.51
N CYS A 36 11.83 -13.12 4.94
CA CYS A 36 11.93 -12.33 6.16
C CYS A 36 11.90 -13.26 7.38
N GLU A 37 12.96 -13.24 8.18
CA GLU A 37 13.09 -14.09 9.39
C GLU A 37 12.41 -13.47 10.63
N ARG A 38 11.91 -12.24 10.52
CA ARG A 38 11.31 -11.52 11.64
C ARG A 38 9.94 -12.09 11.98
N THR A 39 9.67 -12.16 13.27
CA THR A 39 8.40 -12.62 13.82
C THR A 39 7.26 -11.68 13.43
N ALA A 40 6.12 -12.28 13.05
CA ALA A 40 4.90 -11.55 12.79
C ALA A 40 4.28 -10.99 14.08
N THR A 41 3.88 -9.73 14.00
CA THR A 41 3.17 -9.00 15.07
C THR A 41 1.94 -8.26 14.55
N VAL A 42 1.73 -8.26 13.23
CA VAL A 42 0.62 -7.59 12.55
C VAL A 42 -0.07 -8.62 11.67
N LYS A 43 -1.41 -8.63 11.72
CA LYS A 43 -2.26 -9.44 10.86
C LYS A 43 -2.97 -8.53 9.87
N MET A 44 -3.06 -8.95 8.62
CA MET A 44 -3.78 -8.23 7.57
C MET A 44 -4.68 -9.18 6.78
N TYR A 45 -5.88 -8.71 6.44
CA TYR A 45 -6.95 -9.48 5.79
C TYR A 45 -7.23 -10.82 6.49
N GLU A 46 -7.07 -10.87 7.81
CA GLU A 46 -7.20 -12.07 8.66
C GLU A 46 -6.39 -13.33 8.27
N ILE A 47 -5.55 -13.26 7.24
CA ILE A 47 -4.78 -14.41 6.75
C ILE A 47 -3.28 -14.11 6.60
N LEU A 48 -2.90 -12.84 6.38
CA LEU A 48 -1.51 -12.45 6.14
C LEU A 48 -0.85 -11.99 7.44
N ASN A 49 0.29 -12.61 7.77
CA ASN A 49 1.04 -12.32 8.99
C ASN A 49 2.33 -11.57 8.66
N PHE A 50 2.50 -10.37 9.21
CA PHE A 50 3.62 -9.47 8.95
C PHE A 50 4.40 -9.15 10.21
N CYS A 51 5.72 -9.01 10.07
CA CYS A 51 6.54 -8.35 11.08
C CYS A 51 6.20 -6.84 11.17
N PRO A 52 6.65 -6.12 12.22
CA PRO A 52 6.29 -4.72 12.41
C PRO A 52 6.49 -3.81 11.19
N ASP A 53 7.64 -3.89 10.50
CA ASP A 53 7.95 -2.94 9.42
C ASP A 53 7.17 -3.25 8.13
N HIS A 54 7.14 -4.51 7.69
CA HIS A 54 6.32 -4.90 6.54
C HIS A 54 4.82 -4.70 6.80
N GLY A 55 4.37 -4.93 8.04
CA GLY A 55 2.99 -4.69 8.44
C GLY A 55 2.63 -3.21 8.46
N ALA A 56 3.56 -2.34 8.84
CA ALA A 56 3.38 -0.90 8.75
C ALA A 56 3.29 -0.42 7.30
N GLU A 57 4.15 -0.93 6.42
CA GLU A 57 4.10 -0.63 4.98
C GLU A 57 2.81 -1.12 4.33
N ALA A 58 2.43 -2.38 4.56
CA ALA A 58 1.19 -2.94 4.06
C ALA A 58 -0.05 -2.17 4.56
N ARG A 59 -0.05 -1.75 5.84
CA ARG A 59 -1.11 -0.93 6.43
C ARG A 59 -1.23 0.42 5.75
N VAL A 60 -0.11 1.12 5.56
CA VAL A 60 -0.11 2.45 4.92
C VAL A 60 -0.59 2.33 3.48
N GLY A 61 -0.09 1.35 2.72
CA GLY A 61 -0.52 1.14 1.33
C GLY A 61 -2.01 0.83 1.19
N ALA A 62 -2.56 -0.07 2.02
CA ALA A 62 -3.99 -0.36 2.03
C ALA A 62 -4.84 0.84 2.45
N LEU A 63 -4.38 1.64 3.40
CA LEU A 63 -5.07 2.87 3.76
C LEU A 63 -5.06 3.88 2.62
N MET A 64 -3.91 4.10 1.96
CA MET A 64 -3.88 5.02 0.82
C MET A 64 -4.82 4.56 -0.30
N GLU A 65 -4.88 3.26 -0.60
CA GLU A 65 -5.85 2.71 -1.57
C GLU A 65 -7.29 3.04 -1.16
N LEU A 66 -7.68 2.79 0.08
CA LEU A 66 -9.03 3.08 0.58
C LEU A 66 -9.40 4.56 0.44
N TYR A 67 -8.46 5.46 0.78
CA TYR A 67 -8.68 6.90 0.68
C TYR A 67 -8.77 7.36 -0.78
N GLN A 68 -7.97 6.77 -1.67
CA GLN A 68 -8.02 7.05 -3.11
C GLN A 68 -9.31 6.52 -3.75
N ASP A 69 -9.75 5.30 -3.41
CA ASP A 69 -11.02 4.73 -3.89
C ASP A 69 -12.22 5.55 -3.41
N ALA A 70 -12.20 6.00 -2.15
CA ALA A 70 -13.19 6.94 -1.63
C ALA A 70 -13.15 8.29 -2.37
N GLY A 71 -11.96 8.82 -2.66
CA GLY A 71 -11.78 10.01 -3.50
C GLY A 71 -12.42 9.87 -4.88
N TYR A 72 -12.15 8.77 -5.58
CA TYR A 72 -12.77 8.48 -6.87
C TYR A 72 -14.28 8.32 -6.80
N PHE A 73 -14.80 7.74 -5.71
CA PHE A 73 -16.24 7.68 -5.48
C PHE A 73 -16.83 9.09 -5.35
N PHE A 74 -16.19 9.97 -4.58
CA PHE A 74 -16.67 11.32 -4.34
C PHE A 74 -16.55 12.25 -5.54
N ASP A 75 -15.51 12.09 -6.37
CA ASP A 75 -15.33 12.88 -7.59
C ASP A 75 -16.47 12.67 -8.60
N ARG A 76 -17.23 11.57 -8.52
CA ARG A 76 -18.43 11.35 -9.35
C ARG A 76 -19.51 12.39 -9.13
N PHE A 77 -19.59 12.97 -7.93
CA PHE A 77 -20.55 14.03 -7.60
C PHE A 77 -20.10 15.41 -8.10
N ARG A 78 -18.86 15.54 -8.58
CA ARG A 78 -18.35 16.75 -9.25
C ARG A 78 -18.61 16.72 -10.77
N ASN A 79 -19.16 15.63 -11.30
CA ASN A 79 -19.49 15.51 -12.71
C ASN A 79 -20.73 16.37 -13.05
N PRO A 80 -20.65 17.28 -14.04
CA PRO A 80 -21.78 18.14 -14.45
C PRO A 80 -23.04 17.40 -14.92
N HIS A 81 -22.91 16.10 -15.22
CA HIS A 81 -24.01 15.24 -15.65
C HIS A 81 -24.67 14.46 -14.50
N THR A 82 -24.13 14.55 -13.28
CA THR A 82 -24.76 13.97 -12.09
C THR A 82 -25.89 14.90 -11.63
N PRO A 83 -27.11 14.39 -11.36
CA PRO A 83 -28.20 15.22 -10.85
C PRO A 83 -27.78 16.00 -9.61
N ASP A 84 -28.23 17.25 -9.52
CA ASP A 84 -27.92 18.12 -8.39
C ASP A 84 -28.31 17.44 -7.07
N LEU A 85 -27.36 17.42 -6.13
CA LEU A 85 -27.62 17.00 -4.77
C LEU A 85 -28.40 18.11 -4.05
N ASN A 86 -29.19 17.72 -3.04
CA ASN A 86 -29.71 18.72 -2.10
C ASN A 86 -28.53 19.42 -1.40
N ASN A 87 -28.59 20.75 -1.26
CA ASN A 87 -27.56 21.58 -0.61
C ASN A 87 -27.05 21.04 0.73
N LEU A 88 -27.91 20.39 1.53
CA LEU A 88 -27.50 19.73 2.77
C LEU A 88 -26.52 18.59 2.50
N VAL A 89 -26.85 17.71 1.55
CA VAL A 89 -26.00 16.57 1.16
C VAL A 89 -24.69 17.06 0.56
N GLU A 90 -24.72 18.09 -0.30
CA GLU A 90 -23.53 18.69 -0.88
C GLU A 90 -22.57 19.24 0.19
N ARG A 91 -23.10 19.95 1.19
CA ARG A 91 -22.29 20.48 2.29
C ARG A 91 -21.64 19.37 3.13
N GLU A 92 -22.40 18.34 3.49
CA GLU A 92 -21.87 17.22 4.26
C GLU A 92 -20.82 16.43 3.45
N LEU A 93 -21.03 16.29 2.13
CA LEU A 93 -20.08 15.67 1.22
C LEU A 93 -18.77 16.45 1.13
N ALA A 94 -18.85 17.78 0.99
CA ALA A 94 -17.67 18.64 0.98
C ALA A 94 -16.87 18.53 2.29
N ALA A 95 -17.56 18.52 3.43
CA ALA A 95 -16.93 18.33 4.73
C ALA A 95 -16.28 16.93 4.89
N ALA A 96 -16.92 15.88 4.35
CA ALA A 96 -16.38 14.53 4.36
C ALA A 96 -15.10 14.41 3.52
N ILE A 97 -15.06 15.02 2.32
CA ILE A 97 -13.89 15.02 1.45
C ILE A 97 -12.70 15.73 2.13
N VAL A 98 -12.93 16.88 2.77
CA VAL A 98 -11.88 17.60 3.49
C VAL A 98 -11.30 16.75 4.61
N ARG A 99 -12.16 16.16 5.46
CA ARG A 99 -11.70 15.29 6.55
C ARG A 99 -10.95 14.06 6.06
N MET A 100 -11.40 13.46 4.96
CA MET A 100 -10.71 12.33 4.35
C MET A 100 -9.30 12.73 3.88
N ASN A 101 -9.13 13.88 3.24
CA ASN A 101 -7.80 14.34 2.84
C ASN A 101 -6.89 14.65 4.04
N ASP A 102 -7.46 15.11 5.16
CA ASP A 102 -6.70 15.43 6.38
C ASP A 102 -6.34 14.19 7.22
N GLU A 103 -7.16 13.14 7.19
CA GLU A 103 -6.99 11.91 8.00
C GLU A 103 -6.19 10.81 7.29
N GLY A 104 -6.05 10.89 5.96
CA GLY A 104 -5.36 9.88 5.16
C GLY A 104 -3.84 9.86 5.35
N PRO A 105 -3.16 8.73 5.06
CA PRO A 105 -1.70 8.70 5.08
C PRO A 105 -1.13 9.65 4.02
N SER A 106 -0.06 10.35 4.38
CA SER A 106 0.68 11.19 3.41
C SER A 106 1.64 10.35 2.56
N ASP A 107 2.05 10.87 1.41
CA ASP A 107 3.13 10.26 0.61
C ASP A 107 4.42 10.08 1.44
N SER A 108 4.71 11.00 2.37
CA SER A 108 5.86 10.89 3.26
C SER A 108 5.78 9.67 4.18
N ASP A 109 4.58 9.37 4.69
CA ASP A 109 4.35 8.19 5.52
C ASP A 109 4.54 6.91 4.71
N HIS A 110 4.06 6.89 3.46
CA HIS A 110 4.23 5.77 2.55
C HIS A 110 5.69 5.50 2.23
N TYR A 111 6.43 6.50 1.77
CA TYR A 111 7.85 6.35 1.47
C TYR A 111 8.64 5.91 2.71
N ARG A 112 8.36 6.50 3.88
CA ARG A 112 9.01 6.10 5.13
C ARG A 112 8.75 4.64 5.49
N ALA A 113 7.53 4.15 5.29
CA ALA A 113 7.18 2.76 5.54
C ALA A 113 7.86 1.83 4.52
N LEU A 114 7.85 2.17 3.23
CA LEU A 114 8.55 1.45 2.16
C LEU A 114 10.04 1.29 2.47
N PHE A 115 10.75 2.37 2.82
CA PHE A 115 12.19 2.31 3.10
C PHE A 115 12.53 1.53 4.37
N ARG A 116 11.63 1.50 5.36
CA ARG A 116 11.82 0.67 6.57
C ARG A 116 11.59 -0.81 6.28
N ALA A 117 10.59 -1.12 5.45
CA ALA A 117 10.28 -2.47 5.04
C ALA A 117 11.37 -3.06 4.13
N TYR A 118 11.85 -2.29 3.16
CA TYR A 118 12.81 -2.72 2.13
C TYR A 118 14.06 -1.81 2.09
N PRO A 119 14.91 -1.82 3.14
CA PRO A 119 16.02 -0.87 3.24
C PRO A 119 17.17 -1.13 2.26
N ASN A 120 17.34 -2.38 1.82
CA ASN A 120 18.41 -2.80 0.92
C ASN A 120 17.89 -3.79 -0.13
N PRO A 121 17.21 -3.32 -1.19
CA PRO A 121 16.83 -4.18 -2.30
C PRO A 121 18.07 -4.86 -2.92
N PRO A 122 17.95 -6.10 -3.43
CA PRO A 122 19.04 -6.81 -4.09
C PRO A 122 19.65 -6.00 -5.26
N GLU A 123 20.95 -6.16 -5.51
CA GLU A 123 21.66 -5.41 -6.56
C GLU A 123 21.02 -5.58 -7.94
N GLY A 124 20.58 -6.80 -8.28
CA GLY A 124 19.90 -7.04 -9.57
C GLY A 124 18.60 -6.24 -9.74
N VAL A 125 17.91 -5.90 -8.65
CA VAL A 125 16.75 -5.01 -8.68
C VAL A 125 17.19 -3.56 -8.97
N ARG A 126 18.28 -3.10 -8.34
CA ARG A 126 18.86 -1.77 -8.58
C ARG A 126 19.27 -1.60 -10.03
N GLU A 127 19.99 -2.58 -10.58
CA GLU A 127 20.41 -2.58 -11.99
C GLU A 127 19.22 -2.56 -12.96
N MET A 128 18.18 -3.36 -12.67
CA MET A 128 16.95 -3.42 -13.46
C MET A 128 16.21 -2.07 -13.46
N ILE A 129 16.02 -1.45 -12.29
CA ILE A 129 15.35 -0.15 -12.18
C ILE A 129 16.15 0.94 -12.90
N ALA A 130 17.47 0.97 -12.70
CA ALA A 130 18.33 1.93 -13.39
C ALA A 130 18.29 1.78 -14.91
N GLN A 131 18.15 0.54 -15.41
CA GLN A 131 17.95 0.29 -16.84
C GLN A 131 16.58 0.78 -17.31
N TRP A 132 15.50 0.45 -16.58
CA TRP A 132 14.15 0.89 -16.91
C TRP A 132 14.03 2.42 -16.93
N GLU A 133 14.67 3.12 -15.99
CA GLU A 133 14.70 4.59 -15.99
C GLU A 133 15.39 5.18 -17.23
N ARG A 134 16.46 4.54 -17.72
CA ARG A 134 17.12 4.95 -18.97
C ARG A 134 16.20 4.78 -20.17
N ASP A 135 15.48 3.66 -20.22
CA ASP A 135 14.58 3.33 -21.32
C ASP A 135 13.36 4.27 -21.35
N GLU A 136 12.73 4.56 -20.21
CA GLU A 136 11.58 5.48 -20.13
C GLU A 136 11.97 6.94 -20.39
N ARG A 137 13.15 7.37 -19.92
CA ARG A 137 13.65 8.72 -20.19
C ARG A 137 13.80 8.97 -21.69
N ALA A 138 14.19 7.96 -22.47
CA ALA A 138 14.26 8.07 -23.92
C ALA A 138 12.87 8.29 -24.56
N ASN A 139 11.82 7.73 -23.95
CA ASN A 139 10.46 7.75 -24.48
C ASN A 139 9.56 8.86 -23.91
N ARG A 140 10.05 9.65 -22.93
CA ARG A 140 9.25 10.65 -22.19
C ARG A 140 7.99 10.05 -21.55
N GLY A 141 8.05 8.78 -21.15
CA GLY A 141 6.97 8.07 -20.47
C GLY A 141 6.82 8.46 -19.00
N PRO A 142 5.79 7.93 -18.30
CA PRO A 142 5.71 7.96 -16.85
C PRO A 142 6.94 7.28 -16.26
N THR A 143 7.33 7.68 -15.06
CA THR A 143 8.54 7.13 -14.49
C THR A 143 8.30 5.73 -13.93
N PRO A 144 9.33 4.86 -13.85
CA PRO A 144 9.18 3.54 -13.24
C PRO A 144 8.58 3.60 -11.84
N LEU A 145 8.95 4.61 -11.04
CA LEU A 145 8.34 4.81 -9.73
C LEU A 145 6.83 5.05 -9.82
N ASP A 146 6.38 5.94 -10.71
CA ASP A 146 4.95 6.23 -10.87
C ASP A 146 4.17 4.96 -11.24
N LEU A 147 4.70 4.19 -12.19
CA LEU A 147 4.10 2.92 -12.63
C LEU A 147 4.06 1.86 -11.52
N LEU A 148 5.10 1.79 -10.69
CA LEU A 148 5.17 0.87 -9.55
C LEU A 148 4.19 1.28 -8.44
N LEU A 149 4.05 2.57 -8.16
CA LEU A 149 3.08 3.07 -7.19
C LEU A 149 1.64 2.79 -7.66
N ASP A 150 1.33 3.08 -8.93
CA ASP A 150 0.02 2.73 -9.53
C ASP A 150 -0.27 1.22 -9.48
N SER A 151 0.76 0.41 -9.72
CA SER A 151 0.66 -1.05 -9.60
C SER A 151 0.40 -1.49 -8.17
N LEU A 152 1.10 -0.91 -7.19
CA LEU A 152 0.85 -1.18 -5.76
C LEU A 152 -0.59 -0.84 -5.36
N PHE A 153 -1.09 0.33 -5.77
CA PHE A 153 -2.48 0.72 -5.53
C PHE A 153 -3.46 -0.30 -6.11
N THR A 154 -3.23 -0.71 -7.35
CA THR A 154 -4.06 -1.72 -8.01
C THR A 154 -4.01 -3.06 -7.27
N ILE A 155 -2.83 -3.49 -6.82
CA ILE A 155 -2.67 -4.73 -6.05
C ILE A 155 -3.42 -4.65 -4.71
N TYR A 156 -3.26 -3.57 -3.94
CA TYR A 156 -4.00 -3.40 -2.68
C TYR A 156 -5.52 -3.45 -2.89
N LYS A 157 -6.02 -2.81 -3.95
CA LYS A 157 -7.44 -2.86 -4.30
C LYS A 157 -7.90 -4.28 -4.61
N LEU A 158 -7.14 -5.02 -5.41
CA LEU A 158 -7.45 -6.41 -5.73
C LEU A 158 -7.39 -7.32 -4.49
N MET A 159 -6.42 -7.09 -3.59
CA MET A 159 -6.34 -7.85 -2.33
C MET A 159 -7.55 -7.59 -1.43
N ARG A 160 -7.99 -6.33 -1.31
CA ARG A 160 -9.19 -5.97 -0.56
C ARG A 160 -10.44 -6.65 -1.15
N LEU A 161 -10.65 -6.53 -2.46
CA LEU A 161 -11.79 -7.17 -3.13
C LEU A 161 -11.76 -8.70 -2.97
N SER A 162 -10.58 -9.31 -3.13
CA SER A 162 -10.37 -10.74 -2.93
C SER A 162 -10.72 -11.19 -1.52
N PHE A 163 -10.33 -10.42 -0.51
CA PHE A 163 -10.69 -10.69 0.89
C PHE A 163 -12.20 -10.51 1.14
N GLU A 164 -12.81 -9.44 0.60
CA GLU A 164 -14.25 -9.19 0.70
C GLU A 164 -15.09 -10.32 0.06
N ASP A 165 -14.57 -10.92 -1.03
CA ASP A 165 -15.18 -12.05 -1.73
C ASP A 165 -14.85 -13.42 -1.10
N GLY A 166 -13.98 -13.48 -0.09
CA GLY A 166 -13.57 -14.72 0.59
C GLY A 166 -12.59 -15.60 -0.20
N GLU A 167 -11.87 -15.01 -1.17
CA GLU A 167 -10.91 -15.69 -2.05
C GLU A 167 -9.48 -15.60 -1.47
N ASP A 168 -9.25 -16.25 -0.32
CA ASP A 168 -7.97 -16.14 0.43
C ASP A 168 -6.73 -16.50 -0.41
N TRP A 169 -6.84 -17.50 -1.29
CA TRP A 169 -5.75 -17.96 -2.15
C TRP A 169 -5.27 -16.85 -3.10
N LEU A 170 -6.18 -16.00 -3.57
CA LEU A 170 -5.87 -14.90 -4.47
C LEU A 170 -5.22 -13.76 -3.69
N THR A 171 -5.67 -13.50 -2.46
CA THR A 171 -5.00 -12.55 -1.55
C THR A 171 -3.55 -12.95 -1.26
N GLU A 172 -3.27 -14.24 -1.04
CA GLU A 172 -1.89 -14.74 -0.87
C GLU A 172 -1.04 -14.61 -2.15
N LEU A 173 -1.63 -14.88 -3.32
CA LEU A 173 -0.95 -14.72 -4.61
C LEU A 173 -0.61 -13.26 -4.88
N LEU A 174 -1.57 -12.36 -4.62
CA LEU A 174 -1.40 -10.92 -4.78
C LEU A 174 -0.39 -10.36 -3.77
N GLU A 175 -0.34 -10.88 -2.54
CA GLU A 175 0.72 -10.52 -1.59
C GLU A 175 2.11 -10.80 -2.18
N TYR A 176 2.27 -11.92 -2.88
CA TYR A 176 3.55 -12.25 -3.52
C TYR A 176 3.95 -11.22 -4.59
N GLN A 177 2.99 -10.68 -5.33
CA GLN A 177 3.21 -9.60 -6.31
C GLN A 177 3.44 -8.25 -5.62
N ARG A 178 2.72 -7.99 -4.53
CA ARG A 178 2.83 -6.76 -3.74
C ARG A 178 4.24 -6.58 -3.19
N GLN A 179 4.82 -7.60 -2.57
CA GLN A 179 6.19 -7.55 -2.04
C GLN A 179 7.25 -7.31 -3.13
N GLU A 180 7.07 -7.84 -4.34
CA GLU A 180 7.96 -7.62 -5.49
C GLU A 180 7.88 -6.15 -5.92
N CYS A 181 6.66 -5.66 -6.09
CA CYS A 181 6.40 -4.28 -6.51
C CYS A 181 6.86 -3.27 -5.46
N ALA A 182 6.63 -3.53 -4.17
CA ALA A 182 7.03 -2.66 -3.06
C ALA A 182 8.55 -2.55 -2.92
N ALA A 183 9.26 -3.67 -3.04
CA ALA A 183 10.73 -3.65 -3.02
C ALA A 183 11.32 -2.86 -4.19
N ARG A 184 10.74 -3.01 -5.39
CA ARG A 184 11.11 -2.23 -6.57
C ARG A 184 10.78 -0.75 -6.42
N ALA A 185 9.62 -0.40 -5.85
CA ALA A 185 9.22 0.98 -5.60
C ALA A 185 10.13 1.67 -4.57
N ALA A 186 10.54 0.94 -3.53
CA ALA A 186 11.53 1.43 -2.57
C ALA A 186 12.87 1.72 -3.25
N CYS A 187 13.34 0.83 -4.13
CA CYS A 187 14.54 1.05 -4.93
C CYS A 187 14.44 2.30 -5.82
N ALA A 188 13.36 2.42 -6.61
CA ALA A 188 13.15 3.54 -7.52
C ALA A 188 12.99 4.89 -6.79
N SER A 189 12.50 4.87 -5.55
CA SER A 189 12.38 6.04 -4.69
C SER A 189 13.72 6.51 -4.11
N GLU A 190 14.64 5.58 -3.82
CA GLU A 190 15.99 5.91 -3.31
C GLU A 190 16.80 6.69 -4.35
N ASP A 191 16.77 6.25 -5.60
CA ASP A 191 17.48 6.89 -6.73
C ASP A 191 17.02 8.34 -7.00
N ARG A 192 15.84 8.70 -6.49
CA ARG A 192 15.24 10.04 -6.61
C ARG A 192 15.49 10.93 -5.40
N GLY A 193 16.21 10.45 -4.39
CA GLY A 193 16.43 11.20 -3.15
C GLY A 193 15.15 11.40 -2.33
N LEU A 194 14.12 10.57 -2.52
CA LEU A 194 12.87 10.63 -1.74
C LEU A 194 13.00 9.97 -0.37
N ARG A 195 14.20 9.51 0.00
CA ARG A 195 14.48 8.95 1.31
C ARG A 195 14.25 10.00 2.39
N PRO A 196 13.35 9.78 3.36
CA PRO A 196 13.12 10.73 4.43
C PRO A 196 14.42 10.98 5.21
N VAL A 197 14.72 12.25 5.47
CA VAL A 197 15.77 12.64 6.41
C VAL A 197 15.27 12.30 7.82
N GLY A 198 16.05 11.50 8.56
CA GLY A 198 15.69 10.96 9.88
C GLY A 198 15.46 12.01 10.95
#